data_AF-A0A2B4SG43-F1
#
_entry.id   AF-A0A2B4SG43-F1
#
_cell.length_a   1.000
_cell.length_b   1.000
_cell.length_c   1.000
_cell.angle_alpha   90.00
_cell.angle_beta   90.00
_cell.angle_gamma   90.00
#
_symmetry.space_group_name_H-M   'P 1'
#
loop_
_entity.id
_entity.type
_entity.pdbx_description
1 polymer ?
#
loop_
_entity_poly.entity_id
_entity_poly.type
_entity_poly.pdbx_seq_one_letter_code
_entity_poly.pdbx_strand_id
1 'polypeptide(L)'
;MPTGRVRVFSRGGEDKLWEWMNILNELYEPPRLNNGIVNFRLNGIKKSQINQNIQYWAKVNFSEERVSGKERFVDDSFRPREVGFLAFLCNQRHLEIKKLILCCFPLHMKSELKRDISSKYEVFRQGEGNSCKPLSAGDLVYFSVSDGLTPVDTDQDPDNTPLRFLGEENFQIEILVYCQMTEVTPDVMFYKLKNAPGEKESLSTLSLIQTQVLKDQFQDCESSTPPRKPEVDLAVKKKLRDKVFTLKRSVSIMEDAGTCWLKLGTELLIPEGELLNIGPDYSRAGERGHAVLQSWRDKNGNDATVGCLLDAFENIGQKKIADLLFGEKIFFMLCQ
;
A
#
# COMPACT_ATOMS: atom_id res chain seq x y z
N MET A 1 -19.40 50.82 -20.37
CA MET A 1 -19.26 49.91 -19.22
C MET A 1 -19.70 48.53 -19.68
N PRO A 2 -18.86 47.47 -19.63
CA PRO A 2 -19.28 46.17 -20.15
C PRO A 2 -20.36 45.61 -19.23
N THR A 3 -21.61 45.67 -19.68
CA THR A 3 -22.76 44.94 -19.11
C THR A 3 -22.57 43.47 -19.43
N GLY A 4 -21.68 42.82 -18.68
CA GLY A 4 -21.49 41.38 -18.77
C GLY A 4 -22.81 40.69 -18.51
N ARG A 5 -23.27 39.84 -19.43
CA ARG A 5 -24.48 39.03 -19.21
C ARG A 5 -24.24 38.13 -18.00
N VAL A 6 -25.13 38.19 -17.02
CA VAL A 6 -25.07 37.37 -15.81
C VAL A 6 -26.23 36.39 -15.78
N ARG A 7 -25.94 35.13 -15.45
CA ARG A 7 -26.93 34.09 -15.13
C ARG A 7 -26.69 33.59 -13.73
N VAL A 8 -27.76 33.39 -12.97
CA VAL A 8 -27.71 32.86 -11.61
C VAL A 8 -28.33 31.47 -11.61
N PHE A 9 -27.71 30.58 -10.85
CA PHE A 9 -28.10 29.19 -10.69
C PHE A 9 -28.26 28.89 -9.21
N SER A 10 -29.19 27.99 -8.87
CA SER A 10 -29.31 27.44 -7.52
C SER A 10 -29.23 25.92 -7.55
N ARG A 11 -28.91 25.33 -6.40
CA ARG A 11 -29.09 23.91 -6.12
C ARG A 11 -29.36 23.69 -4.64
N GLY A 12 -29.89 22.52 -4.30
CA GLY A 12 -30.36 22.18 -2.96
C GLY A 12 -31.83 22.55 -2.73
N GLY A 13 -32.39 22.18 -1.57
CA GLY A 13 -33.82 22.30 -1.28
C GLY A 13 -34.48 20.93 -1.05
N GLU A 14 -35.81 20.85 -1.23
CA GLU A 14 -36.59 19.61 -1.10
C GLU A 14 -36.28 18.58 -2.19
N ASP A 15 -35.83 19.06 -3.36
CA ASP A 15 -35.41 18.20 -4.46
C ASP A 15 -34.05 17.57 -4.15
N LYS A 16 -34.05 16.25 -3.94
CA LYS A 16 -32.86 15.44 -3.63
C LYS A 16 -31.84 15.38 -4.77
N LEU A 17 -32.10 16.03 -5.88
CA LEU A 17 -31.21 16.10 -7.03
C LEU A 17 -30.33 17.35 -6.86
N TRP A 18 -29.05 17.12 -6.54
CA TRP A 18 -28.02 18.17 -6.42
C TRP A 18 -27.60 18.78 -7.78
N GLU A 19 -28.54 18.88 -8.73
CA GLU A 19 -28.31 19.46 -10.05
C GLU A 19 -28.43 21.00 -9.99
N TRP A 20 -27.57 21.71 -10.73
CA TRP A 20 -27.64 23.17 -10.85
C TRP A 20 -28.77 23.59 -11.78
N MET A 21 -29.73 24.35 -11.25
CA MET A 21 -30.89 24.84 -11.97
C MET A 21 -30.75 26.33 -12.27
N ASN A 22 -31.08 26.73 -13.50
CA ASN A 22 -31.10 28.13 -13.88
C ASN A 22 -32.34 28.80 -13.29
N ILE A 23 -32.13 29.78 -12.41
CA ILE A 23 -33.21 30.44 -11.66
C ILE A 23 -33.60 31.81 -12.22
N LEU A 24 -33.25 32.14 -13.46
CA LEU A 24 -33.59 33.44 -14.06
C LEU A 24 -35.09 33.79 -13.95
N ASN A 25 -35.97 32.79 -14.04
CA ASN A 25 -37.42 32.98 -13.95
C ASN A 25 -37.93 33.19 -12.51
N GLU A 26 -37.08 32.91 -11.52
CA GLU A 26 -37.37 33.08 -10.09
C GLU A 26 -36.82 34.40 -9.54
N LEU A 27 -36.09 35.16 -10.36
CA LEU A 27 -35.56 36.46 -9.98
C LEU A 27 -36.62 37.55 -10.18
N TYR A 28 -36.69 38.49 -9.23
CA TYR A 28 -37.52 39.69 -9.33
C TYR A 28 -37.00 40.64 -10.42
N GLU A 29 -35.68 40.70 -10.61
CA GLU A 29 -35.02 41.52 -11.61
C GLU A 29 -33.77 40.84 -12.17
N PRO A 30 -33.32 41.21 -13.38
CA PRO A 30 -32.09 40.67 -13.95
C PRO A 30 -30.88 40.90 -13.02
N PRO A 31 -30.00 39.90 -12.85
CA PRO A 31 -28.82 39.99 -11.99
C PRO A 31 -27.84 41.04 -12.51
N ARG A 32 -27.25 41.82 -11.59
CA ARG A 32 -26.33 42.93 -11.91
C ARG A 32 -24.93 42.67 -11.36
N LEU A 33 -23.91 42.82 -12.20
CA LEU A 33 -22.51 42.75 -11.77
C LEU A 33 -22.00 44.15 -11.40
N ASN A 34 -21.73 44.38 -10.12
CA ASN A 34 -21.16 45.63 -9.60
C ASN A 34 -19.88 45.31 -8.82
N ASN A 35 -18.74 45.88 -9.23
CA ASN A 35 -17.44 45.70 -8.56
C ASN A 35 -17.06 44.23 -8.29
N GLY A 36 -17.29 43.35 -9.27
CA GLY A 36 -17.01 41.92 -9.13
C GLY A 36 -18.04 41.14 -8.30
N ILE A 37 -19.06 41.81 -7.76
CA ILE A 37 -20.15 41.20 -6.98
C ILE A 37 -21.41 41.12 -7.84
N VAL A 38 -21.99 39.94 -7.95
CA VAL A 38 -23.29 39.72 -8.59
C VAL A 38 -24.40 39.95 -7.57
N ASN A 39 -25.27 40.92 -7.85
CA ASN A 39 -26.44 41.27 -7.04
C ASN A 39 -27.70 40.79 -7.75
N PHE A 40 -28.58 40.10 -7.02
CA PHE A 40 -29.88 39.66 -7.53
C PHE A 40 -30.90 39.59 -6.39
N ARG A 41 -32.19 39.57 -6.75
CA ARG A 41 -33.29 39.46 -5.78
C ARG A 41 -34.23 38.35 -6.22
N LEU A 42 -34.61 37.49 -5.29
CA LEU A 42 -35.54 36.40 -5.54
C LEU A 42 -36.99 36.89 -5.43
N ASN A 43 -37.87 36.37 -6.28
CA ASN A 43 -39.30 36.65 -6.29
C ASN A 43 -40.01 35.79 -5.22
N GLY A 44 -39.68 36.06 -3.95
CA GLY A 44 -40.23 35.36 -2.79
C GLY A 44 -39.58 34.00 -2.55
N ILE A 45 -38.92 33.85 -1.39
CA ILE A 45 -38.47 32.55 -0.91
C ILE A 45 -39.59 31.99 -0.04
N LYS A 46 -40.11 30.79 -0.34
CA LYS A 46 -41.00 30.10 0.61
C LYS A 46 -40.21 29.87 1.90
N LYS A 47 -40.74 30.26 3.07
CA LYS A 47 -40.04 30.10 4.37
C LYS A 47 -39.47 28.68 4.60
N SER A 48 -40.05 27.64 3.98
CA SER A 48 -39.56 26.26 4.00
C SER A 48 -38.18 26.04 3.35
N GLN A 49 -37.77 26.91 2.41
CA GLN A 49 -36.51 26.84 1.68
C GLN A 49 -35.34 27.52 2.40
N ILE A 50 -35.61 28.44 3.35
CA ILE A 50 -34.57 29.19 4.07
C ILE A 50 -33.76 28.29 5.02
N ASN A 51 -34.34 27.18 5.47
CA ASN A 51 -33.69 26.21 6.37
C ASN A 51 -33.08 25.00 5.64
N GLN A 52 -33.05 25.02 4.31
CA GLN A 52 -32.46 23.95 3.50
C GLN A 52 -31.21 24.54 2.86
N ASN A 53 -30.10 23.79 2.84
CA ASN A 53 -28.78 24.23 2.37
C ASN A 53 -28.79 24.63 0.87
N ILE A 54 -29.36 25.78 0.54
CA ILE A 54 -29.42 26.29 -0.82
C ILE A 54 -28.12 27.02 -1.13
N GLN A 55 -27.50 26.64 -2.25
CA GLN A 55 -26.31 27.29 -2.77
C GLN A 55 -26.66 28.07 -4.03
N TYR A 56 -26.01 29.22 -4.21
CA TYR A 56 -26.17 30.06 -5.40
C TYR A 56 -24.84 30.20 -6.12
N TRP A 57 -24.87 30.20 -7.46
CA TRP A 57 -23.71 30.48 -8.29
C TRP A 57 -24.07 31.45 -9.40
N ALA A 58 -23.11 32.29 -9.81
CA ALA A 58 -23.30 33.24 -10.89
C ALA A 58 -22.25 33.06 -11.98
N LYS A 59 -22.72 32.99 -13.23
CA LYS A 59 -21.86 32.98 -14.41
C LYS A 59 -21.92 34.32 -15.10
N VAL A 60 -20.76 34.91 -15.36
CA VAL A 60 -20.59 36.22 -15.98
C VAL A 60 -19.99 36.04 -17.39
N ASN A 61 -20.36 36.87 -18.35
CA ASN A 61 -19.77 36.95 -19.71
C ASN A 61 -19.88 35.65 -20.54
N PHE A 62 -21.08 35.07 -20.66
CA PHE A 62 -21.32 33.88 -21.50
C PHE A 62 -21.90 34.21 -22.89
N SER A 63 -21.62 33.37 -23.90
CA SER A 63 -22.21 33.43 -25.26
C SER A 63 -23.66 32.91 -25.32
N GLU A 64 -24.42 33.24 -26.37
CA GLU A 64 -25.86 32.93 -26.52
C GLU A 64 -26.23 31.45 -26.61
N GLU A 65 -25.25 30.54 -26.73
CA GLU A 65 -25.53 29.12 -26.80
C GLU A 65 -26.30 28.65 -25.56
N ARG A 66 -27.28 27.77 -25.82
CA ARG A 66 -28.02 27.04 -24.78
C ARG A 66 -27.05 26.15 -24.03
N VAL A 67 -26.37 26.71 -23.04
CA VAL A 67 -25.59 25.91 -22.08
C VAL A 67 -26.61 25.13 -21.27
N SER A 68 -26.71 23.83 -21.52
CA SER A 68 -27.47 22.94 -20.64
C SER A 68 -26.89 23.05 -19.23
N GLY A 69 -27.73 23.05 -18.19
CA GLY A 69 -27.27 23.10 -16.79
C GLY A 69 -26.31 21.96 -16.44
N LYS A 70 -26.22 20.92 -17.29
CA LYS A 70 -25.29 19.80 -17.13
C LYS A 70 -23.87 20.08 -17.67
N GLU A 71 -23.67 21.03 -18.58
CA GLU A 71 -22.42 21.08 -19.35
C GLU A 71 -21.32 21.99 -18.79
N ARG A 72 -21.55 22.81 -17.76
CA ARG A 72 -20.51 23.75 -17.30
C ARG A 72 -20.48 24.07 -15.80
N PHE A 73 -21.23 23.36 -14.98
CA PHE A 73 -20.96 23.40 -13.55
C PHE A 73 -19.98 22.27 -13.25
N VAL A 74 -18.81 22.65 -12.77
CA VAL A 74 -17.93 21.74 -12.06
C VAL A 74 -18.81 21.11 -10.97
N ASP A 75 -19.23 19.88 -11.25
CA ASP A 75 -20.12 19.05 -10.45
C ASP A 75 -19.65 19.08 -8.98
N ASP A 76 -20.57 18.95 -8.02
CA ASP A 76 -20.17 18.87 -6.61
C ASP A 76 -19.26 17.68 -6.31
N SER A 77 -19.16 16.73 -7.25
CA SER A 77 -18.12 15.69 -7.28
C SER A 77 -16.69 16.24 -7.29
N PHE A 78 -16.48 17.50 -7.68
CA PHE A 78 -15.17 18.15 -7.69
C PHE A 78 -14.86 18.95 -6.43
N ARG A 79 -15.63 18.86 -5.34
CA ARG A 79 -15.20 19.48 -4.07
C ARG A 79 -13.83 18.93 -3.69
N PRO A 80 -12.78 19.78 -3.60
CA PRO A 80 -11.47 19.33 -3.17
C PRO A 80 -11.58 18.77 -1.75
N ARG A 81 -11.13 17.54 -1.55
CA ARG A 81 -11.18 16.81 -0.28
C ARG A 81 -9.78 16.55 0.23
N GLU A 82 -9.66 16.44 1.55
CA GLU A 82 -8.45 15.91 2.15
C GLU A 82 -8.28 14.44 1.78
N VAL A 83 -7.09 14.10 1.30
CA VAL A 83 -6.77 12.77 0.78
C VAL A 83 -5.63 12.17 1.59
N GLY A 84 -5.76 10.90 1.92
CA GLY A 84 -4.73 10.08 2.52
C GLY A 84 -4.04 9.21 1.47
N PHE A 85 -2.75 8.98 1.70
CA PHE A 85 -1.96 8.00 0.99
C PHE A 85 -1.41 6.96 1.96
N LEU A 86 -1.43 5.70 1.53
CA LEU A 86 -0.77 4.60 2.20
C LEU A 86 0.08 3.84 1.18
N ALA A 87 1.24 3.39 1.62
CA ALA A 87 2.08 2.49 0.86
C ALA A 87 2.46 1.30 1.74
N PHE A 88 2.22 0.08 1.27
CA PHE A 88 2.57 -1.15 1.97
C PHE A 88 3.51 -1.97 1.12
N LEU A 89 4.67 -2.29 1.68
CA LEU A 89 5.58 -3.26 1.10
C LEU A 89 5.32 -4.60 1.76
N CYS A 90 4.74 -5.53 1.00
CA CYS A 90 4.30 -6.83 1.48
C CYS A 90 5.25 -7.94 0.99
N ASN A 91 5.50 -8.91 1.87
CA ASN A 91 6.22 -10.11 1.50
C ASN A 91 5.42 -10.88 0.43
N GLN A 92 6.16 -11.45 -0.53
CA GLN A 92 5.63 -12.42 -1.48
C GLN A 92 6.32 -13.76 -1.22
N ARG A 93 5.86 -14.80 -1.92
CA ARG A 93 6.44 -16.15 -1.84
C ARG A 93 7.93 -16.18 -2.24
N HIS A 94 8.38 -15.22 -3.03
CA HIS A 94 9.80 -15.00 -3.36
C HIS A 94 10.38 -13.91 -2.46
N LEU A 95 11.53 -14.15 -1.83
CA LEU A 95 12.10 -13.23 -0.83
C LEU A 95 12.56 -11.89 -1.42
N GLU A 96 13.03 -11.90 -2.66
CA GLU A 96 13.60 -10.71 -3.35
C GLU A 96 12.53 -9.79 -3.95
N ILE A 97 11.42 -10.37 -4.43
CA ILE A 97 10.31 -9.62 -5.00
C ILE A 97 9.30 -9.34 -3.89
N LYS A 98 9.00 -8.06 -3.68
CA LYS A 98 7.93 -7.61 -2.78
C LYS A 98 6.77 -7.09 -3.59
N LYS A 99 5.58 -7.14 -3.00
CA LYS A 99 4.39 -6.48 -3.54
C LYS A 99 4.28 -5.11 -2.89
N LEU A 100 4.31 -4.04 -3.68
CA LEU A 100 4.05 -2.68 -3.23
C LEU A 100 2.59 -2.34 -3.52
N ILE A 101 1.81 -2.12 -2.46
CA ILE A 101 0.41 -1.72 -2.52
C ILE A 101 0.35 -0.23 -2.24
N LEU A 102 -0.16 0.55 -3.19
CA LEU A 102 -0.33 1.99 -3.07
C LEU A 102 -1.81 2.33 -3.03
N CYS A 103 -2.20 3.16 -2.07
CA CYS A 103 -3.59 3.53 -1.84
C CYS A 103 -3.77 5.05 -1.87
N CYS A 104 -4.89 5.48 -2.47
CA CYS A 104 -5.40 6.84 -2.45
C CYS A 104 -6.84 6.80 -1.93
N PHE A 105 -7.15 7.50 -0.84
CA PHE A 105 -8.44 7.34 -0.15
C PHE A 105 -8.88 8.60 0.61
N PRO A 106 -10.19 8.78 0.88
CA PRO A 106 -10.66 9.83 1.78
C PRO A 106 -10.28 9.51 3.23
N LEU A 107 -9.82 10.52 3.99
CA LEU A 107 -9.16 10.32 5.29
C LEU A 107 -9.90 9.41 6.30
N HIS A 108 -11.23 9.43 6.31
CA HIS A 108 -12.03 8.63 7.24
C HIS A 108 -11.84 7.11 7.04
N MET A 109 -11.39 6.66 5.86
CA MET A 109 -11.14 5.25 5.56
C MET A 109 -9.78 4.73 6.04
N LYS A 110 -8.89 5.59 6.54
CA LYS A 110 -7.49 5.23 6.89
C LYS A 110 -7.41 3.96 7.75
N SER A 111 -8.17 3.93 8.84
CA SER A 111 -8.12 2.85 9.84
C SER A 111 -8.65 1.52 9.31
N GLU A 112 -9.69 1.57 8.49
CA GLU A 112 -10.28 0.39 7.86
C GLU A 112 -9.34 -0.21 6.82
N LEU A 113 -8.78 0.64 5.95
CA LEU A 113 -7.89 0.20 4.87
C LEU A 113 -6.59 -0.40 5.40
N LYS A 114 -6.00 0.19 6.46
CA LYS A 114 -4.84 -0.40 7.15
C LYS A 114 -5.15 -1.80 7.67
N ARG A 115 -6.31 -1.97 8.30
CA ARG A 115 -6.72 -3.26 8.88
C ARG A 115 -6.96 -4.31 7.80
N ASP A 116 -7.65 -3.94 6.73
CA ASP A 116 -7.96 -4.84 5.62
C ASP A 116 -6.67 -5.36 4.97
N ILE A 117 -5.75 -4.46 4.62
CA ILE A 117 -4.47 -4.81 3.99
C ILE A 117 -3.60 -5.65 4.93
N SER A 118 -3.45 -5.26 6.20
CA SER A 118 -2.67 -6.03 7.18
C SER A 118 -3.27 -7.41 7.49
N SER A 119 -4.58 -7.61 7.28
CA SER A 119 -5.21 -8.92 7.44
C SER A 119 -4.98 -9.86 6.25
N LYS A 120 -4.84 -9.29 5.05
CA LYS A 120 -4.68 -10.03 3.79
C LYS A 120 -3.22 -10.29 3.43
N TYR A 121 -2.33 -9.40 3.86
CA TYR A 121 -0.95 -9.36 3.42
C TYR A 121 0.02 -9.33 4.60
N GLU A 122 1.14 -10.03 4.45
CA GLU A 122 2.26 -9.95 5.38
C GLU A 122 3.04 -8.66 5.10
N VAL A 123 2.71 -7.58 5.82
CA VAL A 123 3.31 -6.25 5.65
C VAL A 123 4.71 -6.21 6.27
N PHE A 124 5.72 -6.03 5.43
CA PHE A 124 7.12 -5.88 5.83
C PHE A 124 7.48 -4.42 6.21
N ARG A 125 7.06 -3.46 5.38
CA ARG A 125 7.20 -2.02 5.64
C ARG A 125 5.93 -1.29 5.29
N GLN A 126 5.66 -0.16 5.94
CA GLN A 126 4.55 0.70 5.59
C GLN A 126 4.93 2.18 5.68
N GLY A 127 4.31 3.00 4.84
CA GLY A 127 4.37 4.44 4.88
C GLY A 127 2.96 5.02 4.88
N GLU A 128 2.76 6.12 5.58
CA GLU A 128 1.48 6.82 5.68
C GLU A 128 1.67 8.33 5.62
N GLY A 129 0.73 9.02 5.00
CA GLY A 129 0.80 10.47 4.88
C GLY A 129 -0.47 11.04 4.27
N ASN A 130 -0.70 12.31 4.56
CA ASN A 130 -1.79 13.06 3.96
C ASN A 130 -1.26 13.86 2.77
N SER A 131 -2.13 14.13 1.81
CA SER A 131 -1.80 15.06 0.74
C SER A 131 -1.64 16.47 1.31
N CYS A 132 -0.61 17.20 0.87
CA CYS A 132 -0.44 18.62 1.17
C CYS A 132 -1.43 19.51 0.41
N LYS A 133 -2.19 18.95 -0.54
CA LYS A 133 -3.21 19.63 -1.32
C LYS A 133 -4.48 18.79 -1.41
N PRO A 134 -5.66 19.41 -1.44
CA PRO A 134 -6.88 18.63 -1.61
C PRO A 134 -7.03 18.12 -3.05
N LEU A 135 -7.74 17.01 -3.22
CA LEU A 135 -8.04 16.41 -4.53
C LEU A 135 -9.55 16.35 -4.79
N SER A 136 -9.91 16.46 -6.06
CA SER A 136 -11.28 16.32 -6.56
C SER A 136 -11.51 14.92 -7.13
N ALA A 137 -12.73 14.41 -7.07
CA ALA A 137 -13.01 13.09 -7.65
C ALA A 137 -12.66 13.10 -9.15
N GLY A 138 -11.99 12.02 -9.60
CA GLY A 138 -11.46 11.90 -10.95
C GLY A 138 -10.02 12.38 -11.11
N ASP A 139 -9.46 13.12 -10.15
CA ASP A 139 -8.05 13.54 -10.18
C ASP A 139 -7.12 12.34 -10.30
N LEU A 140 -6.12 12.48 -11.17
CA LEU A 140 -5.07 11.49 -11.36
C LEU A 140 -3.86 11.83 -10.47
N VAL A 141 -3.38 10.81 -9.77
CA VAL A 141 -2.22 10.86 -8.90
C VAL A 141 -1.19 9.86 -9.43
N TYR A 142 0.02 10.35 -9.65
CA TYR A 142 1.15 9.56 -10.08
C TYR A 142 2.05 9.28 -8.88
N PHE A 143 2.94 8.31 -9.03
CA PHE A 143 3.90 7.97 -7.99
C PHE A 143 5.27 7.69 -8.58
N SER A 144 6.30 7.81 -7.75
CA SER A 144 7.65 7.34 -8.05
C SER A 144 8.25 6.71 -6.80
N VAL A 145 9.00 5.64 -6.98
CA VAL A 145 9.72 4.94 -5.91
C VAL A 145 11.18 5.40 -5.87
N SER A 146 11.79 5.47 -4.68
CA SER A 146 13.21 5.81 -4.54
C SER A 146 14.14 4.62 -4.81
N ASP A 147 15.46 4.88 -4.91
CA ASP A 147 16.51 3.92 -5.31
C ASP A 147 16.53 2.59 -4.55
N GLY A 148 15.92 2.51 -3.36
CA GLY A 148 15.80 1.26 -2.60
C GLY A 148 14.76 0.27 -3.16
N LEU A 149 13.94 0.70 -4.13
CA LEU A 149 12.92 -0.11 -4.78
C LEU A 149 13.07 -0.03 -6.30
N THR A 150 13.08 -1.18 -6.97
CA THR A 150 13.11 -1.25 -8.43
C THR A 150 11.86 -1.99 -8.91
N PRO A 151 10.95 -1.37 -9.68
CA PRO A 151 9.84 -2.10 -10.29
C PRO A 151 10.35 -3.31 -11.07
N VAL A 152 9.67 -4.44 -10.93
CA VAL A 152 9.92 -5.60 -11.80
C VAL A 152 9.38 -5.25 -13.17
N ASP A 153 10.16 -5.45 -14.24
CA ASP A 153 9.72 -5.24 -15.63
C ASP A 153 8.40 -5.98 -15.88
N THR A 154 7.30 -5.25 -15.79
CA THR A 154 5.99 -5.68 -16.24
C THR A 154 5.78 -5.07 -17.62
N ASP A 155 5.19 -5.83 -18.55
CA ASP A 155 4.71 -5.30 -19.84
C ASP A 155 3.71 -4.13 -19.67
N GLN A 156 3.33 -3.82 -18.42
CA GLN A 156 2.68 -2.60 -17.97
C GLN A 156 3.73 -1.65 -17.41
N ASP A 157 3.97 -0.56 -18.12
CA ASP A 157 4.76 0.57 -17.65
C ASP A 157 4.12 1.15 -16.35
N PRO A 158 4.77 1.01 -15.18
CA PRO A 158 4.24 1.54 -13.92
C PRO A 158 4.13 3.07 -13.92
N ASP A 159 4.86 3.77 -14.82
CA ASP A 159 4.71 5.22 -15.01
C ASP A 159 3.38 5.59 -15.69
N ASN A 160 2.65 4.63 -16.28
CA ASN A 160 1.47 4.88 -17.10
C ASN A 160 0.11 4.55 -16.45
N THR A 161 0.08 3.95 -15.24
CA THR A 161 -1.17 3.65 -14.54
C THR A 161 -1.30 4.51 -13.27
N PRO A 162 -1.89 5.72 -13.37
CA PRO A 162 -2.07 6.59 -12.21
C PRO A 162 -3.13 6.03 -11.25
N LEU A 163 -3.01 6.38 -9.96
CA LEU A 163 -4.09 6.23 -9.00
C LEU A 163 -5.16 7.28 -9.29
N ARG A 164 -6.43 6.88 -9.38
CA ARG A 164 -7.56 7.81 -9.51
C ARG A 164 -8.17 8.06 -8.15
N PHE A 165 -8.32 9.32 -7.74
CA PHE A 165 -9.10 9.62 -6.54
C PHE A 165 -10.60 9.48 -6.84
N LEU A 166 -11.30 8.61 -6.11
CA LEU A 166 -12.73 8.32 -6.35
C LEU A 166 -13.69 9.17 -5.51
N GLY A 167 -13.17 10.07 -4.66
CA GLY A 167 -13.99 10.95 -3.82
C GLY A 167 -14.41 10.28 -2.51
N GLU A 168 -15.27 9.26 -2.59
CA GLU A 168 -15.82 8.56 -1.41
C GLU A 168 -15.27 7.14 -1.22
N GLU A 169 -14.60 6.60 -2.25
CA GLU A 169 -14.01 5.27 -2.22
C GLU A 169 -12.48 5.34 -2.22
N ASN A 170 -11.84 4.25 -1.79
CA ASN A 170 -10.41 4.10 -1.95
C ASN A 170 -10.09 3.60 -3.37
N PHE A 171 -8.91 3.97 -3.86
CA PHE A 171 -8.31 3.39 -5.05
C PHE A 171 -6.97 2.76 -4.67
N GLN A 172 -6.77 1.52 -5.11
CA GLN A 172 -5.58 0.74 -4.83
C GLN A 172 -4.94 0.26 -6.14
N ILE A 173 -3.61 0.34 -6.21
CA ILE A 173 -2.82 -0.34 -7.22
C ILE A 173 -1.77 -1.23 -6.53
N GLU A 174 -1.45 -2.35 -7.17
CA GLU A 174 -0.44 -3.29 -6.72
C GLU A 174 0.62 -3.43 -7.80
N ILE A 175 1.89 -3.23 -7.43
CA ILE A 175 3.02 -3.46 -8.33
C ILE A 175 4.04 -4.39 -7.66
N LEU A 176 4.84 -5.06 -8.47
CA LEU A 176 5.95 -5.88 -8.00
C LEU A 176 7.23 -5.04 -8.01
N VAL A 177 8.01 -5.14 -6.94
CA VAL A 177 9.28 -4.41 -6.80
C VAL A 177 10.35 -5.31 -6.22
N TYR A 178 11.58 -5.19 -6.71
CA TYR A 178 12.77 -5.65 -6.01
C TYR A 178 13.07 -4.70 -4.86
N CYS A 179 13.25 -5.24 -3.66
CA CYS A 179 13.67 -4.47 -2.50
C CYS A 179 15.17 -4.65 -2.29
N GLN A 180 15.96 -3.64 -2.60
CA GLN A 180 17.40 -3.68 -2.35
C GLN A 180 17.66 -3.55 -0.85
N MET A 181 18.65 -4.29 -0.34
CA MET A 181 19.03 -4.24 1.06
C MET A 181 19.99 -3.06 1.28
N THR A 182 19.44 -1.84 1.26
CA THR A 182 20.18 -0.59 1.47
C THR A 182 20.00 -0.10 2.91
N GLU A 183 20.98 0.67 3.42
CA GLU A 183 20.87 1.34 4.73
C GLU A 183 19.82 2.46 4.73
N VAL A 184 19.39 2.89 3.54
CA VAL A 184 18.43 3.98 3.35
C VAL A 184 17.01 3.43 3.37
N THR A 185 16.13 4.09 4.12
CA THR A 185 14.71 3.74 4.11
C THR A 185 14.10 4.12 2.76
N PRO A 186 13.48 3.19 2.01
CA PRO A 186 12.88 3.52 0.73
C PRO A 186 11.65 4.41 0.92
N ASP A 187 11.42 5.28 -0.05
CA ASP A 187 10.34 6.26 -0.05
C ASP A 187 9.47 6.10 -1.29
N VAL A 188 8.20 6.50 -1.16
CA VAL A 188 7.26 6.63 -2.28
C VAL A 188 6.76 8.07 -2.34
N MET A 189 7.01 8.77 -3.45
CA MET A 189 6.51 10.11 -3.68
C MET A 189 5.25 10.06 -4.55
N PHE A 190 4.16 10.65 -4.05
CA PHE A 190 2.93 10.88 -4.80
C PHE A 190 2.92 12.30 -5.37
N TYR A 191 2.52 12.47 -6.63
CA TYR A 191 2.54 13.77 -7.30
C TYR A 191 1.47 13.92 -8.39
N LYS A 192 1.21 15.18 -8.79
CA LYS A 192 0.47 15.51 -10.02
C LYS A 192 1.44 15.91 -11.14
N LEU A 193 1.09 15.59 -12.37
CA LEU A 193 1.74 16.17 -13.54
C LEU A 193 1.17 17.57 -13.78
N LYS A 194 2.04 18.56 -13.97
CA LYS A 194 1.63 19.90 -14.42
C LYS A 194 1.59 19.96 -15.94
N ASN A 195 1.03 21.04 -16.47
CA ASN A 195 0.90 21.28 -17.90
C ASN A 195 2.27 21.40 -18.62
N ALA A 196 3.33 21.73 -17.90
CA ALA A 196 4.69 21.75 -18.44
C ALA A 196 5.29 20.32 -18.45
N PRO A 197 5.92 19.88 -19.55
CA PRO A 197 6.52 18.55 -19.63
C PRO A 197 7.54 18.32 -18.52
N GLY A 198 7.37 17.24 -17.75
CA GLY A 198 8.29 16.84 -16.70
C GLY A 198 8.16 17.57 -15.36
N GLU A 199 7.31 18.60 -15.25
CA GLU A 199 7.12 19.30 -13.99
C GLU A 199 6.15 18.52 -13.08
N LYS A 200 6.68 18.06 -11.94
CA LYS A 200 5.94 17.28 -10.93
C LYS A 200 5.55 18.17 -9.77
N GLU A 201 4.28 18.12 -9.38
CA GLU A 201 3.78 18.75 -8.17
C GLU A 201 3.64 17.71 -7.06
N SER A 202 4.54 17.74 -6.07
CA SER A 202 4.49 16.81 -4.94
C SER A 202 3.19 16.98 -4.14
N LEU A 203 2.55 15.86 -3.86
CA LEU A 203 1.37 15.74 -2.99
C LEU A 203 1.74 15.18 -1.62
N SER A 204 2.63 14.17 -1.57
CA SER A 204 3.10 13.56 -0.34
C SER A 204 4.32 12.68 -0.62
N THR A 205 5.19 12.49 0.38
CA THR A 205 6.29 11.52 0.32
C THR A 205 6.22 10.63 1.54
N LEU A 206 6.17 9.33 1.32
CA LEU A 206 5.98 8.31 2.35
C LEU A 206 7.26 7.51 2.54
N SER A 207 7.85 7.57 3.73
CA SER A 207 8.92 6.67 4.10
C SER A 207 8.39 5.31 4.52
N LEU A 208 8.92 4.25 3.90
CA LEU A 208 8.54 2.86 4.15
C LEU A 208 9.33 2.32 5.35
N ILE A 209 8.81 2.62 6.53
CA ILE A 209 9.41 2.21 7.79
C ILE A 209 9.03 0.76 8.05
N GLN A 210 9.97 -0.02 8.57
CA GLN A 210 9.71 -1.39 8.98
C GLN A 210 8.62 -1.39 10.04
N THR A 211 7.62 -2.25 9.85
CA THR A 211 6.55 -2.45 10.81
C THR A 211 7.14 -3.17 12.02
N GLN A 212 7.87 -2.46 12.89
CA GLN A 212 7.89 -2.83 14.30
C GLN A 212 6.42 -2.88 14.69
N VAL A 213 5.98 -4.00 15.26
CA VAL A 213 4.60 -4.21 15.68
C VAL A 213 4.19 -3.01 16.55
N LEU A 214 3.43 -2.10 15.96
CA LEU A 214 2.61 -1.11 16.66
C LEU A 214 1.55 -1.90 17.43
N LYS A 215 1.96 -2.49 18.55
CA LYS A 215 1.10 -2.71 19.71
C LYS A 215 0.99 -1.44 20.57
N ASP A 216 1.67 -0.36 20.21
CA ASP A 216 1.79 0.87 21.03
C ASP A 216 0.91 2.06 20.58
N GLN A 217 -0.27 1.84 19.97
CA GLN A 217 -1.22 2.95 19.70
C GLN A 217 -2.67 2.69 20.13
N PHE A 218 -2.91 1.66 20.96
CA PHE A 218 -4.14 1.55 21.75
C PHE A 218 -3.79 1.28 23.20
N GLN A 219 -3.03 2.18 23.83
CA GLN A 219 -2.91 2.19 25.28
C GLN A 219 -2.67 3.62 25.78
N ASP A 220 -3.65 4.49 25.54
CA ASP A 220 -3.89 5.53 26.52
C ASP A 220 -4.33 4.84 27.82
N CYS A 221 -3.56 5.12 28.88
CA CYS A 221 -3.76 4.74 30.28
C CYS A 221 -3.51 3.25 30.65
N GLU A 222 -2.26 2.89 30.99
CA GLU A 222 -1.81 2.74 32.40
C GLU A 222 -0.40 2.10 32.52
N SER A 223 0.47 2.85 33.21
CA SER A 223 1.70 2.55 33.98
C SER A 223 2.53 1.24 33.83
N SER A 224 3.83 1.45 33.56
CA SER A 224 5.06 0.83 34.15
C SER A 224 5.32 -0.69 34.06
N THR A 225 6.48 -1.12 33.48
CA THR A 225 7.73 -1.69 34.11
C THR A 225 8.66 -2.41 33.04
N PRO A 226 9.92 -2.88 33.30
CA PRO A 226 11.16 -2.45 32.60
C PRO A 226 11.90 -3.59 31.79
N PRO A 227 13.18 -3.46 31.30
CA PRO A 227 13.70 -4.14 30.09
C PRO A 227 14.15 -5.62 30.25
N ARG A 228 14.06 -6.40 29.15
CA ARG A 228 14.29 -7.87 29.05
C ARG A 228 15.78 -8.29 29.00
N LYS A 229 16.12 -9.43 29.64
CA LYS A 229 17.48 -10.02 29.77
C LYS A 229 17.79 -11.12 28.72
N PRO A 230 19.06 -11.25 28.26
CA PRO A 230 19.54 -12.19 27.21
C PRO A 230 19.58 -13.68 27.59
N GLU A 231 19.27 -14.03 28.83
CA GLU A 231 19.32 -15.41 29.35
C GLU A 231 18.17 -16.29 28.79
N VAL A 232 17.06 -15.68 28.40
CA VAL A 232 15.88 -16.37 27.85
C VAL A 232 16.14 -16.86 26.42
N ASP A 233 16.88 -16.12 25.61
CA ASP A 233 17.13 -16.45 24.20
C ASP A 233 17.99 -17.72 24.04
N LEU A 234 18.94 -17.94 24.94
CA LEU A 234 19.82 -19.10 24.90
C LEU A 234 19.09 -20.41 25.24
N ALA A 235 18.18 -20.38 26.22
CA ALA A 235 17.37 -21.54 26.60
C ALA A 235 16.38 -21.95 25.50
N VAL A 236 15.82 -20.97 24.79
CA VAL A 236 14.93 -21.18 23.64
C VAL A 236 15.70 -21.76 22.45
N LYS A 237 16.91 -21.26 22.19
CA LYS A 237 17.80 -21.78 21.13
C LYS A 237 18.14 -23.25 21.35
N LYS A 238 18.41 -23.66 22.59
CA LYS A 238 18.70 -25.06 22.95
C LYS A 238 17.50 -25.99 22.68
N LYS A 239 16.29 -25.60 23.10
CA LYS A 239 15.05 -26.37 22.86
C LYS A 239 14.67 -26.52 21.38
N LEU A 240 15.12 -25.62 20.51
CA LEU A 240 14.84 -25.70 19.07
C LEU A 240 15.68 -26.75 18.36
N ARG A 241 16.96 -26.87 18.75
CA ARG A 241 17.90 -27.81 18.13
C ARG A 241 17.40 -29.25 18.24
N ASP A 242 16.75 -29.60 19.35
CA ASP A 242 16.25 -30.96 19.61
C ASP A 242 14.95 -31.32 18.87
N LYS A 243 14.31 -30.37 18.16
CA LYS A 243 13.05 -30.65 17.45
C LYS A 243 13.29 -31.40 16.15
N VAL A 244 12.50 -32.45 15.92
CA VAL A 244 12.44 -33.16 14.63
C VAL A 244 12.07 -32.19 13.50
N PHE A 245 12.82 -32.29 12.41
CA PHE A 245 12.65 -31.56 11.19
C PHE A 245 11.47 -32.13 10.39
N THR A 246 10.69 -31.24 9.77
CA THR A 246 9.53 -31.63 8.96
C THR A 246 9.52 -30.80 7.69
N LEU A 247 9.20 -31.39 6.53
CA LEU A 247 9.13 -30.67 5.24
C LEU A 247 8.16 -29.47 5.26
N LYS A 248 7.08 -29.52 6.05
CA LYS A 248 6.18 -28.36 6.24
C LYS A 248 6.90 -27.12 6.79
N ARG A 249 8.01 -27.31 7.50
CA ARG A 249 8.84 -26.26 8.11
C ARG A 249 9.99 -25.81 7.20
N SER A 250 10.13 -26.35 5.99
CA SER A 250 11.26 -26.04 5.11
C SER A 250 10.90 -25.25 3.86
N VAL A 251 9.65 -24.85 3.69
CA VAL A 251 9.21 -24.06 2.53
C VAL A 251 10.01 -22.75 2.41
N SER A 252 10.40 -22.14 3.54
CA SER A 252 11.19 -20.90 3.60
C SER A 252 12.68 -21.07 3.26
N ILE A 253 13.24 -22.29 3.34
CA ILE A 253 14.67 -22.56 3.14
C ILE A 253 14.96 -23.43 1.92
N MET A 254 13.95 -23.97 1.24
CA MET A 254 14.14 -24.88 0.09
C MET A 254 14.91 -24.22 -1.05
N GLU A 255 14.63 -22.95 -1.35
CA GLU A 255 15.35 -22.23 -2.41
C GLU A 255 16.83 -22.04 -2.05
N ASP A 256 17.11 -21.62 -0.81
CA ASP A 256 18.47 -21.38 -0.30
C ASP A 256 19.26 -22.69 -0.16
N ALA A 257 18.65 -23.73 0.41
CA ALA A 257 19.16 -25.10 0.44
C ALA A 257 19.45 -25.59 -0.99
N GLY A 258 18.58 -25.20 -1.93
CA GLY A 258 18.68 -25.46 -3.35
C GLY A 258 19.87 -24.83 -4.05
N THR A 259 20.33 -23.66 -3.62
CA THR A 259 21.52 -23.02 -4.19
C THR A 259 22.82 -23.71 -3.74
N CYS A 260 22.80 -24.34 -2.56
CA CYS A 260 23.94 -25.05 -1.98
C CYS A 260 23.74 -26.57 -1.88
N TRP A 261 22.76 -27.09 -2.62
CA TRP A 261 22.20 -28.44 -2.48
C TRP A 261 23.26 -29.55 -2.50
N LEU A 262 24.27 -29.43 -3.36
CA LEU A 262 25.33 -30.42 -3.48
C LEU A 262 26.20 -30.45 -2.23
N LYS A 263 26.66 -29.28 -1.75
CA LYS A 263 27.47 -29.17 -0.53
C LYS A 263 26.67 -29.56 0.70
N LEU A 264 25.42 -29.11 0.77
CA LEU A 264 24.50 -29.42 1.86
C LEU A 264 24.20 -30.91 1.93
N GLY A 265 23.88 -31.54 0.80
CA GLY A 265 23.59 -32.96 0.74
C GLY A 265 24.78 -33.84 1.10
N THR A 266 25.99 -33.43 0.70
CA THR A 266 27.24 -34.09 1.14
C THR A 266 27.40 -34.01 2.66
N GLU A 267 27.20 -32.83 3.24
CA GLU A 267 27.30 -32.62 4.70
C GLU A 267 26.22 -33.39 5.47
N LEU A 268 25.02 -33.53 4.88
CA LEU A 268 23.92 -34.34 5.42
C LEU A 268 24.08 -35.84 5.13
N LEU A 269 25.20 -36.26 4.56
CA LEU A 269 25.55 -37.66 4.26
C LEU A 269 24.51 -38.37 3.38
N ILE A 270 23.93 -37.65 2.41
CA ILE A 270 23.10 -38.25 1.37
C ILE A 270 24.01 -39.06 0.42
N PRO A 271 23.62 -40.27 -0.01
CA PRO A 271 24.44 -41.07 -0.91
C PRO A 271 24.82 -40.32 -2.19
N GLU A 272 26.08 -40.45 -2.61
CA GLU A 272 26.61 -39.73 -3.78
C GLU A 272 25.81 -40.01 -5.05
N GLY A 273 25.41 -41.27 -5.28
CA GLY A 273 24.57 -41.63 -6.43
C GLY A 273 23.20 -40.96 -6.43
N GLU A 274 22.62 -40.71 -5.25
CA GLU A 274 21.35 -39.99 -5.12
C GLU A 274 21.54 -38.49 -5.35
N LEU A 275 22.60 -37.90 -4.78
CA LEU A 275 22.96 -36.50 -5.02
C LEU A 275 23.25 -36.21 -6.50
N LEU A 276 23.99 -37.09 -7.17
CA LEU A 276 24.30 -36.90 -8.58
C LEU A 276 23.06 -36.92 -9.48
N ASN A 277 21.98 -37.58 -9.07
CA ASN A 277 20.71 -37.59 -9.78
C ASN A 277 19.87 -36.32 -9.52
N ILE A 278 19.98 -35.70 -8.33
CA ILE A 278 19.22 -34.47 -7.99
C ILE A 278 19.52 -33.32 -8.95
N GLY A 279 20.78 -33.16 -9.38
CA GLY A 279 21.20 -32.12 -10.31
C GLY A 279 20.46 -32.15 -11.66
N PRO A 280 20.48 -33.28 -12.40
CA PRO A 280 19.75 -33.44 -13.65
C PRO A 280 18.24 -33.62 -13.48
N ASP A 281 17.77 -34.25 -12.39
CA ASP A 281 16.34 -34.52 -12.18
C ASP A 281 15.53 -33.26 -11.86
N TYR A 282 16.18 -32.23 -11.29
CA TYR A 282 15.53 -31.00 -10.86
C TYR A 282 16.23 -29.77 -11.42
N SER A 283 15.46 -28.90 -12.07
CA SER A 283 16.00 -27.72 -12.77
C SER A 283 16.05 -26.47 -11.88
N ARG A 284 15.12 -26.36 -10.91
CA ARG A 284 15.01 -25.20 -10.03
C ARG A 284 15.74 -25.43 -8.71
N ALA A 285 16.32 -24.38 -8.14
CA ALA A 285 17.01 -24.47 -6.85
C ALA A 285 16.05 -24.99 -5.76
N GLY A 286 14.85 -24.43 -5.62
CA GLY A 286 13.85 -24.91 -4.67
C GLY A 286 13.50 -26.40 -4.80
N GLU A 287 13.44 -26.94 -6.02
CA GLU A 287 13.19 -28.36 -6.26
C GLU A 287 14.37 -29.23 -5.78
N ARG A 288 15.60 -28.79 -6.06
CA ARG A 288 16.83 -29.45 -5.57
C ARG A 288 16.92 -29.42 -4.05
N GLY A 289 16.62 -28.28 -3.45
CA GLY A 289 16.62 -28.13 -2.00
C GLY A 289 15.52 -28.95 -1.33
N HIS A 290 14.34 -29.03 -1.94
CA HIS A 290 13.29 -29.93 -1.50
C HIS A 290 13.76 -31.40 -1.53
N ALA A 291 14.33 -31.84 -2.66
CA ALA A 291 14.81 -33.21 -2.83
C ALA A 291 15.90 -33.59 -1.82
N VAL A 292 16.88 -32.72 -1.60
CA VAL A 292 17.95 -32.93 -0.59
C VAL A 292 17.36 -33.02 0.82
N LEU A 293 16.49 -32.09 1.20
CA LEU A 293 15.91 -32.07 2.55
C LEU A 293 14.94 -33.23 2.80
N GLN A 294 14.22 -33.66 1.76
CA GLN A 294 13.36 -34.82 1.81
C GLN A 294 14.17 -36.10 1.95
N SER A 295 15.18 -36.31 1.10
CA SER A 295 16.06 -37.47 1.14
C SER A 295 16.73 -37.62 2.51
N TRP A 296 17.34 -36.55 3.01
CA TRP A 296 17.95 -36.54 4.34
C TRP A 296 16.95 -36.88 5.45
N ARG A 297 15.75 -36.27 5.44
CA ARG A 297 14.72 -36.56 6.44
C ARG A 297 14.25 -38.00 6.36
N ASP A 298 14.00 -38.51 5.17
CA ASP A 298 13.44 -39.85 4.96
C ASP A 298 14.46 -40.94 5.37
N LYS A 299 15.76 -40.66 5.21
CA LYS A 299 16.85 -41.51 5.69
C LYS A 299 17.04 -41.46 7.21
N ASN A 300 16.97 -40.28 7.81
CA ASN A 300 17.30 -40.07 9.22
C ASN A 300 16.08 -40.12 10.16
N GLY A 301 14.85 -40.12 9.62
CA GLY A 301 13.62 -40.25 10.39
C GLY A 301 13.51 -39.22 11.53
N ASN A 302 13.36 -39.70 12.77
CA ASN A 302 13.27 -38.84 13.95
C ASN A 302 14.60 -38.20 14.35
N ASP A 303 15.73 -38.72 13.85
CA ASP A 303 17.07 -38.16 14.10
C ASP A 303 17.39 -36.99 13.16
N ALA A 304 16.55 -36.74 12.15
CA ALA A 304 16.60 -35.53 11.34
C ALA A 304 16.16 -34.33 12.20
N THR A 305 17.02 -33.80 13.05
CA THR A 305 16.70 -32.67 13.94
C THR A 305 17.04 -31.32 13.31
N VAL A 306 16.38 -30.25 13.78
CA VAL A 306 16.69 -28.88 13.39
C VAL A 306 18.16 -28.55 13.69
N GLY A 307 18.71 -29.05 14.80
CA GLY A 307 20.11 -28.88 15.16
C GLY A 307 21.07 -29.44 14.11
N CYS A 308 20.84 -30.66 13.64
CA CYS A 308 21.66 -31.28 12.61
C CYS A 308 21.68 -30.48 11.30
N LEU A 309 20.52 -29.95 10.89
CA LEU A 309 20.43 -29.15 9.68
C LEU A 309 21.15 -27.80 9.82
N LEU A 310 21.09 -27.18 11.00
CA LEU A 310 21.79 -25.94 11.30
C LEU A 310 23.30 -26.13 11.28
N ASP A 311 23.78 -27.19 11.93
CA ASP A 311 25.21 -27.52 11.93
C ASP A 311 25.70 -27.77 10.51
N ALA A 312 24.91 -28.46 9.68
CA ALA A 312 25.24 -28.66 8.27
C ALA A 312 25.35 -27.34 7.50
N PHE A 313 24.41 -26.40 7.68
CA PHE A 313 24.49 -25.07 7.07
C PHE A 313 25.69 -24.26 7.56
N GLU A 314 26.00 -24.29 8.86
CA GLU A 314 27.16 -23.62 9.43
C GLU A 314 28.48 -24.20 8.88
N ASN A 315 28.57 -25.53 8.76
CA ASN A 315 29.76 -26.24 8.25
C ASN A 315 30.05 -25.93 6.78
N ILE A 316 29.01 -25.74 5.95
CA ILE A 316 29.18 -25.33 4.55
C ILE A 316 29.34 -23.80 4.37
N GLY A 317 29.44 -23.04 5.47
CA GLY A 317 29.65 -21.59 5.47
C GLY A 317 28.39 -20.74 5.27
N GLN A 318 27.20 -21.34 5.33
CA GLN A 318 25.91 -20.71 5.11
C GLN A 318 25.25 -20.24 6.42
N LYS A 319 25.98 -19.50 7.24
CA LYS A 319 25.50 -19.00 8.55
C LYS A 319 24.21 -18.18 8.45
N LYS A 320 24.03 -17.41 7.39
CA LYS A 320 22.81 -16.62 7.14
C LYS A 320 21.56 -17.51 7.01
N ILE A 321 21.68 -18.67 6.36
CA ILE A 321 20.58 -19.63 6.22
C ILE A 321 20.27 -20.27 7.58
N ALA A 322 21.31 -20.62 8.35
CA ALA A 322 21.14 -21.12 9.70
C ALA A 322 20.43 -20.10 10.63
N ASP A 323 20.81 -18.82 10.53
CA ASP A 323 20.21 -17.73 11.30
C ASP A 323 18.75 -17.47 10.88
N LEU A 324 18.40 -17.57 9.58
CA LEU A 324 17.00 -17.50 9.10
C LEU A 324 16.15 -18.63 9.69
N LEU A 325 16.69 -19.85 9.70
CA LEU A 325 16.03 -21.05 10.22
C LEU A 325 15.77 -20.96 11.74
N PHE A 326 16.64 -20.25 12.47
CA PHE A 326 16.45 -19.89 13.88
C PHE A 326 15.49 -18.71 14.10
N GLY A 327 15.64 -17.65 13.31
CA GLY A 327 14.91 -16.38 13.45
C GLY A 327 13.40 -16.54 13.28
N GLU A 328 12.95 -17.36 12.33
CA GLU A 328 11.53 -17.62 12.13
C GLU A 328 10.87 -18.25 13.37
N LYS A 329 11.57 -19.10 14.13
CA LYS A 329 10.93 -19.89 15.22
C LYS A 329 11.12 -19.35 16.64
N ILE A 330 12.17 -18.58 16.91
CA ILE A 330 12.25 -17.83 18.18
C ILE A 330 11.04 -16.89 18.26
N PHE A 331 10.65 -16.29 17.14
CA PHE A 331 9.44 -15.47 17.02
C PHE A 331 8.16 -16.25 17.35
N PHE A 332 7.96 -17.45 16.78
CA PHE A 332 6.74 -18.25 17.03
C PHE A 332 6.63 -18.82 18.46
N MET A 333 7.73 -19.11 19.16
CA MET A 333 7.67 -19.66 20.53
C MET A 333 7.59 -18.60 21.63
N LEU A 334 8.06 -17.38 21.38
CA LEU A 334 7.93 -16.25 22.31
C LEU A 334 6.56 -15.55 22.20
N CYS A 335 5.74 -15.95 21.23
CA CYS A 335 4.39 -15.42 20.98
C CYS A 335 3.26 -16.43 21.27
N GLN A 336 3.52 -17.50 22.04
CA GLN A 336 2.49 -18.40 22.56
C GLN A 336 2.17 -18.14 24.02
#